data_AF-A0A2R4MJA4-F1
#
_entry.id   AF-A0A2R4MJA4-F1
#
_cell.length_a   1.000
_cell.length_b   1.000
_cell.length_c   1.000
_cell.angle_alpha   90.00
_cell.angle_beta   90.00
_cell.angle_gamma   90.00
#
_symmetry.space_group_name_H-M   'P 1'
#
loop_
_entity.id
_entity.type
_entity.pdbx_description
1 polymer ?
#
loop_
_entity_poly.entity_id
_entity_poly.type
_entity_poly.pdbx_seq_one_letter_code
_entity_poly.pdbx_strand_id
1 'polypeptide(L)'
;MDVLVLQKRLHSAQWGRTIFVVLFAFMVAVNGLLAFKLFNTSNQVVLIPTSITDGMVARGAVDVRYLEAVALDAAYGLYNTSPNNLNYGRNVIERVSSVAHRGRLLELYDEVAKDIKKRDISTVFEPHTIEHNFDDKTLVIKGQLETYLNSKLVSTEPRWIFMSFVIEAGSVRLAKISKLEVTQ
;
A
#
# COMPACT_ATOMS: atom_id res chain seq x y z
N MET A 1 -2.82 70.12 -34.25
CA MET A 1 -1.63 69.72 -33.45
C MET A 1 -1.79 68.23 -33.08
N ASP A 2 -1.98 67.34 -34.06
CA ASP A 2 -2.61 66.03 -33.78
C ASP A 2 -1.81 64.82 -34.25
N VAL A 3 -0.85 64.99 -35.17
CA VAL A 3 -0.08 63.88 -35.73
C VAL A 3 0.98 63.37 -34.75
N LEU A 4 1.63 64.28 -34.02
CA LEU A 4 2.65 63.94 -33.01
C LEU A 4 2.06 63.24 -31.79
N VAL A 5 0.86 63.64 -31.37
CA VAL A 5 0.14 63.00 -30.26
C VAL A 5 -0.34 61.59 -30.67
N LEU A 6 -0.82 61.44 -31.90
CA LEU A 6 -1.23 60.15 -32.45
C LEU A 6 -0.05 59.18 -32.59
N GLN A 7 1.08 59.65 -33.10
CA GLN A 7 2.31 58.85 -33.25
C GLN A 7 2.86 58.40 -31.88
N LYS A 8 2.84 59.28 -30.87
CA LYS A 8 3.25 58.95 -29.50
C LYS A 8 2.31 57.92 -28.86
N ARG A 9 1.00 58.00 -29.11
CA ARG A 9 0.01 57.01 -28.63
C ARG A 9 0.12 55.65 -29.34
N LEU A 10 0.37 55.65 -30.64
CA LEU A 10 0.60 54.43 -31.43
C LEU A 10 1.86 53.70 -30.94
N HIS A 11 2.96 54.42 -30.71
CA HIS A 11 4.18 53.82 -30.20
C HIS A 11 4.00 53.27 -28.77
N SER A 12 3.29 53.98 -27.89
CA SER A 12 2.98 53.46 -26.54
C SER A 12 2.06 52.23 -26.55
N ALA A 13 1.11 52.17 -27.49
CA ALA A 13 0.22 51.01 -27.64
C ALA A 13 0.96 49.80 -28.21
N GLN A 14 1.86 50.02 -29.17
CA GLN A 14 2.74 48.99 -29.73
C GLN A 14 3.70 48.44 -28.66
N TRP A 15 4.28 49.33 -27.84
CA TRP A 15 5.13 48.94 -26.72
C TRP A 15 4.37 48.12 -25.67
N GLY A 16 3.17 48.55 -25.29
CA GLY A 16 2.31 47.79 -24.38
C GLY A 16 2.03 46.38 -24.91
N ARG A 17 1.67 46.26 -26.19
CA ARG A 17 1.41 44.96 -26.83
C ARG A 17 2.63 44.05 -26.81
N THR A 18 3.82 44.57 -27.13
CA THR A 18 5.07 43.79 -27.11
C THR A 18 5.40 43.31 -25.70
N ILE A 19 5.25 44.17 -24.69
CA ILE A 19 5.45 43.80 -23.29
C ILE A 19 4.47 42.70 -22.85
N PHE A 20 3.19 42.82 -23.22
CA PHE A 20 2.19 41.80 -22.91
C PHE A 20 2.51 40.44 -23.55
N VAL A 21 2.94 40.42 -24.81
CA VAL A 21 3.31 39.18 -25.51
C VAL A 21 4.52 38.52 -24.85
N VAL A 22 5.54 39.30 -24.49
CA VAL A 22 6.73 38.78 -23.80
C VAL A 22 6.37 38.22 -22.43
N LEU A 23 5.55 38.93 -21.66
CA LEU A 23 5.15 38.49 -20.32
C LEU A 23 4.28 37.22 -20.37
N PHE A 24 3.39 37.12 -21.36
CA PHE A 24 2.60 35.92 -21.59
C PHE A 24 3.47 34.72 -21.99
N ALA A 25 4.40 34.90 -22.93
CA ALA A 25 5.34 33.86 -23.32
C ALA A 25 6.20 33.39 -22.15
N PHE A 26 6.64 34.32 -21.30
CA PHE A 26 7.38 34.01 -20.09
C PHE A 26 6.56 33.18 -19.09
N MET A 27 5.28 33.54 -18.85
CA MET A 27 4.41 32.72 -18.00
C MET A 27 4.19 31.31 -18.55
N VAL A 28 3.99 31.17 -19.86
CA VAL A 28 3.85 29.84 -20.49
C VAL A 28 5.12 29.02 -20.33
N ALA A 29 6.30 29.62 -20.52
CA ALA A 29 7.58 28.96 -20.32
C ALA A 29 7.79 28.51 -18.86
N VAL A 30 7.48 29.37 -17.89
CA VAL A 30 7.58 29.05 -16.46
C VAL A 30 6.62 27.94 -16.06
N ASN A 31 5.37 27.95 -16.54
CA ASN A 31 4.41 26.88 -16.31
C ASN A 31 4.86 25.56 -16.96
N GLY A 32 5.41 25.61 -18.18
CA GLY A 32 6.00 24.45 -18.84
C GLY A 32 7.17 23.87 -18.06
N LEU A 33 8.05 24.72 -17.53
CA LEU A 33 9.19 24.32 -16.70
C LEU A 33 8.75 23.77 -15.35
N LEU A 34 7.70 24.33 -14.73
CA LEU A 34 7.08 23.81 -13.52
C LEU A 34 6.43 22.45 -13.77
N ALA A 35 5.71 22.29 -14.89
CA ALA A 35 5.13 21.01 -15.29
C ALA A 35 6.24 19.97 -15.53
N PHE A 36 7.28 20.32 -16.27
CA PHE A 36 8.44 19.45 -16.50
C PHE A 36 9.12 19.07 -15.18
N LYS A 37 9.33 20.05 -14.29
CA LYS A 37 9.87 19.80 -12.95
C LYS A 37 8.95 18.90 -12.14
N LEU A 38 7.63 19.06 -12.21
CA LEU A 38 6.67 18.21 -11.52
C LEU A 38 6.69 16.78 -12.07
N PHE A 39 6.79 16.62 -13.40
CA PHE A 39 6.98 15.32 -14.04
C PHE A 39 8.30 14.64 -13.66
N ASN A 40 9.34 15.42 -13.36
CA ASN A 40 10.68 14.90 -13.07
C ASN A 40 11.04 14.90 -11.56
N THR A 41 10.26 15.59 -10.72
CA THR A 41 10.44 15.65 -9.27
C THR A 41 9.73 14.45 -8.66
N SER A 42 10.53 13.45 -8.33
CA SER A 42 10.10 12.31 -7.52
C SER A 42 9.80 12.80 -6.10
N ASN A 43 8.52 12.96 -5.75
CA ASN A 43 8.12 13.24 -4.37
C ASN A 43 8.56 12.07 -3.47
N GLN A 44 9.62 12.28 -2.70
CA GLN A 44 10.01 11.40 -1.62
C GLN A 44 9.15 11.74 -0.39
N VAL A 45 8.05 11.02 -0.21
CA VAL A 45 7.29 11.04 1.03
C VAL A 45 7.58 9.74 1.76
N VAL A 46 8.57 9.77 2.65
CA VAL A 46 8.73 8.73 3.67
C VAL A 46 7.79 9.10 4.81
N LEU A 47 6.65 8.41 4.89
CA LEU A 47 5.77 8.46 6.05
C LEU A 47 5.80 7.10 6.74
N ILE A 48 6.40 7.06 7.94
CA ILE A 48 6.27 5.93 8.87
C ILE A 48 5.91 6.58 10.21
N PRO A 49 4.64 6.46 10.65
CA PRO A 49 4.40 5.54 11.76
C PRO A 49 3.04 4.79 11.74
N THR A 50 3.13 3.50 12.07
CA THR A 50 2.19 2.57 12.77
C THR A 50 0.68 2.56 12.51
N SER A 51 0.14 3.34 11.57
CA SER A 51 -1.19 3.08 11.00
C SER A 51 -1.08 3.18 9.48
N ILE A 52 -1.00 2.01 8.87
CA ILE A 52 -0.89 1.74 7.42
C ILE A 52 -1.71 2.76 6.62
N THR A 53 -1.04 3.71 5.99
CA THR A 53 -1.58 4.46 4.85
C THR A 53 -0.40 4.79 3.92
N ASP A 54 -0.46 4.15 2.76
CA ASP A 54 0.32 4.34 1.53
C ASP A 54 1.85 4.20 1.60
N GLY A 55 2.31 2.94 1.49
CA GLY A 55 3.70 2.66 1.10
C GLY A 55 3.85 2.78 -0.42
N MET A 56 4.69 3.72 -0.85
CA MET A 56 5.00 3.91 -2.27
C MET A 56 6.10 2.93 -2.72
N VAL A 57 5.85 2.28 -3.85
CA VAL A 57 6.85 1.48 -4.59
C VAL A 57 7.87 2.42 -5.23
N ALA A 58 9.09 2.49 -4.71
CA ALA A 58 10.17 3.25 -5.33
C ALA A 58 10.62 2.55 -6.61
N ARG A 59 10.39 3.19 -7.78
CA ARG A 59 11.03 2.86 -9.07
C ARG A 59 11.23 1.35 -9.33
N GLY A 60 10.13 0.61 -9.40
CA GLY A 60 10.15 -0.80 -9.82
C GLY A 60 10.69 -1.80 -8.80
N ALA A 61 11.24 -1.34 -7.67
CA ALA A 61 11.63 -2.19 -6.54
C ALA A 61 10.63 -2.00 -5.40
N VAL A 62 9.98 -3.08 -5.00
CA VAL A 62 9.14 -3.11 -3.80
C VAL A 62 10.07 -2.95 -2.59
N ASP A 63 9.81 -1.99 -1.71
CA ASP A 63 10.54 -1.89 -0.44
C ASP A 63 10.25 -3.15 0.38
N VAL A 64 11.31 -3.91 0.67
CA VAL A 64 11.28 -5.15 1.45
C VAL A 64 10.53 -4.94 2.76
N ARG A 65 10.78 -3.82 3.44
CA ARG A 65 10.21 -3.52 4.75
C ARG A 65 8.72 -3.25 4.65
N TYR A 66 8.28 -2.65 3.55
CA TYR A 66 6.86 -2.43 3.31
C TYR A 66 6.13 -3.74 3.01
N LEU A 67 6.72 -4.60 2.16
CA LEU A 67 6.18 -5.92 1.87
C LEU A 67 6.05 -6.77 3.14
N GLU A 68 7.10 -6.79 3.97
CA GLU A 68 7.11 -7.48 5.25
C GLU A 68 6.06 -6.93 6.22
N ALA A 69 5.89 -5.61 6.29
CA ALA A 69 4.88 -4.99 7.13
C ALA A 69 3.45 -5.39 6.73
N VAL A 70 3.15 -5.37 5.42
CA VAL A 70 1.83 -5.82 4.92
C VAL A 70 1.64 -7.32 5.14
N ALA A 71 2.69 -8.12 4.95
CA ALA A 71 2.66 -9.55 5.20
C ALA A 71 2.39 -9.89 6.68
N LEU A 72 3.04 -9.18 7.60
CA LEU A 72 2.82 -9.35 9.05
C LEU A 72 1.43 -8.90 9.46
N ASP A 73 0.92 -7.79 8.93
CA ASP A 73 -0.46 -7.35 9.21
C ASP A 73 -1.48 -8.40 8.73
N ALA A 74 -1.28 -8.96 7.54
CA ALA A 74 -2.12 -10.05 7.03
C ALA A 74 -2.02 -11.32 7.88
N ALA A 75 -0.80 -11.74 8.26
CA ALA A 75 -0.58 -12.93 9.08
C ALA A 75 -1.22 -12.79 10.46
N TYR A 76 -1.01 -11.65 11.14
CA TYR A 76 -1.65 -11.40 12.43
C TYR A 76 -3.16 -11.22 12.31
N GLY A 77 -3.63 -10.53 11.27
CA GLY A 77 -5.07 -10.38 11.02
C GLY A 77 -5.78 -11.73 10.87
N LEU A 78 -5.15 -12.70 10.22
CA LEU A 78 -5.71 -14.04 10.00
C LEU A 78 -5.51 -15.00 11.18
N TYR A 79 -4.32 -15.00 11.80
CA TYR A 79 -3.93 -16.04 12.75
C TYR A 79 -3.90 -15.62 14.22
N ASN A 80 -3.94 -14.31 14.55
CA ASN A 80 -4.07 -13.83 15.93
C ASN A 80 -5.53 -13.52 16.24
N THR A 81 -6.35 -14.57 16.30
CA THR A 81 -7.80 -14.45 16.33
C THR A 81 -8.41 -15.16 17.53
N SER A 82 -9.52 -14.61 18.01
CA SER A 82 -10.34 -15.04 19.12
C SER A 82 -11.79 -14.67 18.82
N PRO A 83 -12.79 -15.25 19.50
CA PRO A 83 -14.20 -14.90 19.27
C PRO A 83 -14.50 -13.40 19.43
N ASN A 84 -13.69 -12.68 20.22
CA ASN A 84 -13.88 -11.28 20.55
C ASN A 84 -13.28 -10.30 19.52
N ASN A 85 -12.34 -10.73 18.67
CA ASN A 85 -11.61 -9.84 17.74
C ASN A 85 -11.77 -10.22 16.26
N LEU A 86 -12.72 -11.11 15.91
CA LEU A 86 -12.97 -11.52 14.52
C LEU A 86 -13.25 -10.34 13.58
N ASN A 87 -13.99 -9.33 14.07
CA ASN A 87 -14.27 -8.13 13.26
C ASN A 87 -13.01 -7.34 12.95
N TYR A 88 -12.05 -7.29 13.90
CA TYR A 88 -10.79 -6.59 13.70
C TYR A 88 -9.95 -7.29 12.63
N GLY A 89 -9.77 -8.61 12.74
CA GLY A 89 -9.02 -9.38 11.75
C GLY A 89 -9.63 -9.28 10.35
N ARG A 90 -10.96 -9.32 10.24
CA ARG A 90 -11.66 -9.13 8.96
C ARG A 90 -11.35 -7.78 8.31
N ASN A 91 -11.40 -6.69 9.08
CA ASN A 91 -11.10 -5.34 8.59
C ASN A 91 -9.63 -5.19 8.16
N VAL A 92 -8.71 -5.87 8.85
CA VAL A 92 -7.30 -5.93 8.47
C VAL A 92 -7.16 -6.60 7.10
N ILE A 93 -7.73 -7.80 6.92
CA ILE A 93 -7.70 -8.52 5.66
C ILE A 93 -8.33 -7.69 4.54
N GLU A 94 -9.47 -7.04 4.78
CA GLU A 94 -10.14 -6.18 3.81
C GLU A 94 -9.22 -5.05 3.31
N ARG A 95 -8.52 -4.38 4.22
CA ARG A 95 -7.63 -3.25 3.95
C ARG A 95 -6.39 -3.65 3.15
N VAL A 96 -5.75 -4.76 3.51
CA VAL A 96 -4.51 -5.23 2.86
C VAL A 96 -4.75 -5.97 1.56
N SER A 97 -5.97 -6.49 1.34
CA SER A 97 -6.34 -7.24 0.15
C SER A 97 -6.39 -6.38 -1.12
N SER A 98 -5.95 -6.97 -2.23
CA SER A 98 -6.12 -6.44 -3.57
C SER A 98 -7.59 -6.39 -3.97
N VAL A 99 -7.98 -5.41 -4.79
CA VAL A 99 -9.39 -5.24 -5.18
C VAL A 99 -9.92 -6.48 -5.90
N ALA A 100 -9.10 -7.08 -6.77
CA ALA A 100 -9.47 -8.27 -7.53
C ALA A 100 -9.62 -9.55 -6.68
N HIS A 101 -8.91 -9.65 -5.54
CA HIS A 101 -8.85 -10.88 -4.75
C HIS A 101 -9.52 -10.79 -3.37
N ARG A 102 -9.95 -9.58 -2.97
CA ARG A 102 -10.58 -9.31 -1.66
C ARG A 102 -11.73 -10.25 -1.34
N GLY A 103 -12.63 -10.51 -2.29
CA GLY A 103 -13.78 -11.40 -2.06
C GLY A 103 -13.35 -12.79 -1.57
N ARG A 104 -12.43 -13.43 -2.30
CA ARG A 104 -11.88 -14.75 -1.94
C ARG A 104 -11.14 -14.73 -0.60
N LEU A 105 -10.38 -13.67 -0.32
CA LEU A 105 -9.63 -13.54 0.93
C LEU A 105 -10.56 -13.37 2.14
N LEU A 106 -11.66 -12.62 1.98
CA LEU A 106 -12.68 -12.47 3.00
C LEU A 106 -13.49 -13.75 3.20
N GLU A 107 -13.82 -14.48 2.14
CA GLU A 107 -14.47 -15.80 2.26
C GLU A 107 -13.59 -16.79 3.05
N LEU A 108 -12.29 -16.84 2.73
CA LEU A 108 -11.32 -17.65 3.48
C LEU A 108 -11.28 -17.23 4.96
N TYR A 109 -11.26 -15.93 5.23
CA TYR A 109 -11.30 -15.41 6.60
C TYR A 109 -12.58 -15.82 7.33
N ASP A 110 -13.74 -15.66 6.68
CA ASP A 110 -15.04 -15.94 7.27
C ASP A 110 -15.21 -17.44 7.57
N GLU A 111 -14.62 -18.33 6.77
CA GLU A 111 -14.55 -19.78 7.05
C GLU A 111 -13.74 -20.07 8.33
N VAL A 112 -12.53 -19.51 8.44
CA VAL A 112 -11.67 -19.66 9.62
C VAL A 112 -12.37 -19.07 10.86
N ALA A 113 -12.97 -17.89 10.73
CA ALA A 113 -13.68 -17.21 11.80
C ALA A 113 -14.88 -18.03 12.32
N LYS A 114 -15.56 -18.75 11.42
CA LYS A 114 -16.66 -19.66 11.79
C LYS A 114 -16.16 -20.84 12.62
N ASP A 115 -15.00 -21.42 12.28
CA ASP A 115 -14.39 -22.51 13.06
C ASP A 115 -13.96 -22.02 14.45
N ILE A 116 -13.26 -20.89 14.52
CA ILE A 116 -12.84 -20.23 15.76
C ILE A 116 -14.04 -20.01 16.69
N LYS A 117 -15.13 -19.43 16.16
CA LYS A 117 -16.35 -19.15 16.94
C LYS A 117 -17.08 -20.41 17.37
N LYS A 118 -17.11 -21.44 16.53
CA LYS A 118 -17.79 -22.72 16.83
C LYS A 118 -17.07 -23.49 17.93
N ARG A 119 -15.73 -23.45 17.94
CA ARG A 119 -14.89 -24.20 18.87
C ARG A 119 -14.51 -23.40 20.12
N ASP A 120 -14.83 -22.10 20.13
CA ASP A 120 -14.50 -21.16 21.21
C ASP A 120 -13.00 -21.16 21.54
N ILE A 121 -12.17 -21.20 20.49
CA ILE A 121 -10.71 -21.22 20.60
C ILE A 121 -10.13 -19.84 20.29
N SER A 122 -8.92 -19.59 20.77
CA SER A 122 -8.11 -18.46 20.35
C SER A 122 -6.79 -18.97 19.77
N THR A 123 -6.26 -18.29 18.77
CA THR A 123 -4.98 -18.65 18.16
C THR A 123 -4.01 -17.48 18.21
N VAL A 124 -2.73 -17.79 18.36
CA VAL A 124 -1.63 -16.83 18.33
C VAL A 124 -0.54 -17.39 17.43
N PHE A 125 -0.11 -16.58 16.47
CA PHE A 125 0.98 -16.91 15.56
C PHE A 125 2.24 -16.17 15.96
N GLU A 126 3.31 -16.95 16.15
CA GLU A 126 4.63 -16.46 16.52
C GLU A 126 5.58 -16.64 15.33
N PRO A 127 5.92 -15.55 14.61
CA PRO A 127 6.85 -15.63 13.49
C PRO A 127 8.29 -15.82 13.97
N HIS A 128 9.02 -16.73 13.33
CA HIS A 128 10.44 -16.98 13.57
C HIS A 128 11.31 -16.43 12.43
N THR A 129 10.91 -16.68 11.18
CA THR A 129 11.69 -16.33 9.99
C THR A 129 10.77 -15.84 8.89
N ILE A 130 11.23 -14.85 8.12
CA ILE A 130 10.55 -14.36 6.93
C ILE A 130 11.48 -14.57 5.74
N GLU A 131 11.01 -15.31 4.73
CA GLU A 131 11.70 -15.55 3.47
C GLU A 131 10.99 -14.81 2.35
N HIS A 132 11.72 -14.01 1.59
CA HIS A 132 11.19 -13.20 0.50
C HIS A 132 11.71 -13.68 -0.85
N ASN A 133 10.86 -13.64 -1.86
CA ASN A 133 11.24 -13.77 -3.26
C ASN A 133 10.69 -12.55 -4.01
N PHE A 134 11.59 -11.62 -4.34
CA PHE A 134 11.25 -10.34 -4.95
C PHE A 134 10.85 -10.45 -6.42
N ASP A 135 11.40 -11.44 -7.12
CA ASP A 135 11.12 -11.69 -8.53
C ASP A 135 9.64 -12.06 -8.69
N ASP A 136 9.17 -13.00 -7.86
CA ASP A 136 7.80 -13.48 -7.88
C ASP A 136 6.83 -12.68 -7.00
N LYS A 137 7.32 -11.70 -6.22
CA LYS A 137 6.52 -10.93 -5.24
C LYS A 137 5.80 -11.85 -4.27
N THR A 138 6.53 -12.84 -3.79
CA THR A 138 6.05 -13.82 -2.83
C THR A 138 6.85 -13.75 -1.54
N LEU A 139 6.21 -14.15 -0.45
CA LEU A 139 6.81 -14.14 0.87
C LEU A 139 6.28 -15.33 1.67
N VAL A 140 7.17 -15.99 2.39
CA VAL A 140 6.85 -17.10 3.29
C VAL A 140 7.22 -16.72 4.71
N ILE A 141 6.24 -16.72 5.62
CA ILE A 141 6.49 -16.54 7.05
C ILE A 141 6.49 -17.92 7.70
N LYS A 142 7.61 -18.27 8.33
CA LYS A 142 7.77 -19.51 9.12
C LYS A 142 7.64 -19.15 10.59
N GLY A 143 6.80 -19.89 11.29
CA GLY A 143 6.56 -19.68 12.71
C GLY A 143 5.86 -20.87 13.33
N GLN A 144 5.25 -20.63 14.49
CA GLN A 144 4.40 -21.58 15.17
C GLN A 144 3.03 -20.97 15.44
N LEU A 145 1.99 -21.79 15.33
CA LEU A 145 0.64 -21.43 15.68
C LEU A 145 0.28 -22.13 16.99
N GLU A 146 0.02 -21.32 18.00
CA GLU A 146 -0.51 -21.76 19.28
C GLU A 146 -2.03 -21.65 19.27
N THR A 147 -2.69 -22.67 19.80
CA THR A 147 -4.14 -22.67 19.99
C THR A 147 -4.45 -22.79 21.47
N TYR A 148 -5.32 -21.92 21.93
CA TYR A 148 -5.79 -21.81 23.29
C TYR A 148 -7.28 -22.12 23.35
N LEU A 149 -7.68 -22.87 24.37
CA LEU A 149 -9.08 -23.01 24.77
C LEU A 149 -9.22 -22.30 26.12
N ASN A 150 -9.99 -21.22 26.16
CA ASN A 150 -9.99 -20.26 27.26
C ASN A 150 -8.59 -19.71 27.55
N SER A 151 -7.94 -20.20 28.60
CA SER A 151 -6.60 -19.76 29.04
C SER A 151 -5.58 -20.90 29.03
N LYS A 152 -5.94 -22.07 28.48
CA LYS A 152 -5.05 -23.24 28.43
C LYS A 152 -4.57 -23.47 27.00
N LEU A 153 -3.26 -23.58 26.84
CA LEU A 153 -2.64 -24.02 25.59
C LEU A 153 -3.06 -25.47 25.30
N VAL A 154 -3.64 -25.70 24.13
CA VAL A 154 -4.14 -27.02 23.71
C VAL A 154 -3.38 -27.62 22.53
N SER A 155 -2.74 -26.79 21.71
CA SER A 155 -1.91 -27.25 20.58
C SER A 155 -0.86 -26.19 20.23
N THR A 156 0.30 -26.67 19.81
CA THR A 156 1.36 -25.86 19.19
C THR A 156 1.80 -26.58 17.93
N GLU A 157 1.66 -25.93 16.78
CA GLU A 157 1.97 -26.53 15.47
C GLU A 157 2.92 -25.63 14.68
N PRO A 158 3.94 -26.19 14.00
CA PRO A 158 4.70 -25.41 13.03
C PRO A 158 3.77 -24.94 11.90
N ARG A 159 3.87 -23.66 11.54
CA ARG A 159 3.03 -23.07 10.50
C ARG A 159 3.84 -22.20 9.56
N TRP A 160 3.78 -22.56 8.28
CA TRP A 160 4.39 -21.80 7.19
C TRP A 160 3.28 -21.15 6.38
N ILE A 161 3.33 -19.83 6.26
CA ILE A 161 2.30 -19.02 5.61
C ILE A 161 2.89 -18.46 4.34
N PHE A 162 2.39 -18.93 3.20
CA PHE A 162 2.71 -18.36 1.90
C PHE A 162 1.77 -17.20 1.58
N MET A 163 2.35 -16.12 1.09
CA MET A 163 1.62 -14.96 0.60
C MET A 163 2.15 -14.52 -0.76
N SER A 164 1.24 -14.14 -1.66
CA SER A 164 1.58 -13.52 -2.93
C SER A 164 0.97 -12.12 -3.01
N PHE A 165 1.69 -11.22 -3.66
CA PHE A 165 1.34 -9.81 -3.71
C PHE A 165 1.26 -9.29 -5.15
N VAL A 166 0.39 -8.30 -5.35
CA VAL A 166 0.24 -7.57 -6.61
C VAL A 166 0.44 -6.09 -6.38
N ILE A 167 0.91 -5.38 -7.40
CA ILE A 167 1.05 -3.92 -7.35
C ILE A 167 -0.22 -3.32 -7.96
N GLU A 168 -0.98 -2.58 -7.16
CA GLU A 168 -2.20 -1.89 -7.56
C GLU A 168 -2.08 -0.42 -7.19
N ALA A 169 -2.30 0.48 -8.16
CA ALA A 169 -2.27 1.94 -7.96
C ALA A 169 -1.01 2.47 -7.22
N GLY A 170 0.15 1.83 -7.45
CA GLY A 170 1.43 2.23 -6.83
C GLY A 170 1.66 1.69 -5.42
N SER A 171 0.76 0.86 -4.89
CA SER A 171 0.88 0.18 -3.60
C SER A 171 0.95 -1.34 -3.80
N VAL A 172 1.62 -2.03 -2.88
CA VAL A 172 1.61 -3.49 -2.80
C VAL A 172 0.35 -3.94 -2.04
N ARG A 173 -0.33 -4.96 -2.57
CA ARG A 173 -1.53 -5.53 -1.97
C ARG A 173 -1.50 -7.05 -1.96
N LEU A 174 -2.13 -7.64 -0.95
CA LEU A 174 -2.23 -9.09 -0.78
C LEU A 174 -3.18 -9.68 -1.83
N ALA A 175 -2.68 -10.63 -2.61
CA ALA A 175 -3.45 -11.35 -3.63
C ALA A 175 -3.88 -12.74 -3.15
N LYS A 176 -3.01 -13.43 -2.41
CA LYS A 176 -3.26 -14.78 -1.90
C LYS A 176 -2.58 -14.96 -0.56
N ILE A 177 -3.25 -15.69 0.34
CA ILE A 177 -2.67 -16.23 1.56
C ILE A 177 -3.02 -17.72 1.63
N SER A 178 -2.06 -18.56 1.97
CA SER A 178 -2.27 -20.01 2.11
C SER A 178 -1.27 -20.63 3.07
N LYS A 179 -1.70 -21.68 3.78
CA LYS A 179 -0.81 -22.54 4.55
C LYS A 179 0.04 -23.38 3.59
N LEU A 180 1.35 -23.42 3.80
CA LEU A 180 2.22 -24.44 3.21
C LEU A 180 2.27 -25.64 4.13
N GLU A 181 2.17 -26.84 3.56
CA GLU A 181 2.39 -28.06 4.31
C GLU A 181 3.88 -28.16 4.66
N VAL A 182 4.17 -28.32 5.95
CA VAL A 182 5.52 -28.60 6.42
C VAL A 182 5.74 -30.08 6.20
N THR A 183 6.34 -30.45 5.06
CA THR A 183 6.78 -31.83 4.84
C THR A 183 7.86 -32.13 5.87
N GLN A 184 7.57 -33.06 6.79
CA GLN A 184 8.54 -33.61 7.74
C GLN A 184 9.51 -34.56 7.05
#